data_AF-A0A1T1CZS2-F1
#
_entry.id   AF-A0A1T1CZS2-F1
#
_cell.length_a   1.000
_cell.length_b   1.000
_cell.length_c   1.000
_cell.angle_alpha   90.00
_cell.angle_beta   90.00
_cell.angle_gamma   90.00
#
_symmetry.space_group_name_H-M   'P 1'
#
loop_
_entity.id
_entity.type
_entity.pdbx_description
1 polymer ?
#
loop_
_entity_poly.entity_id
_entity_poly.type
_entity_poly.pdbx_seq_one_letter_code
_entity_poly.pdbx_strand_id
1 'polypeptide(L)' 'MPDQEPDHLSALIQALQDDRRWLLRHLDEGHWSAFRLDLAALERELGQLLEFCEARTESG' A
#
# COMPACT_ATOMS: atom_id res chain seq x y z
N MET A 1 -1.75 -14.59 -25.71
CA MET A 1 -3.00 -14.41 -24.96
C MET A 1 -2.98 -13.01 -24.38
N PRO A 2 -3.83 -12.07 -24.84
CA PRO A 2 -3.89 -10.73 -24.27
C PRO A 2 -5.27 -10.53 -23.62
N ASP A 3 -5.43 -10.84 -22.33
CA ASP A 3 -6.63 -10.46 -21.53
C ASP A 3 -6.48 -10.85 -20.04
N GLN A 4 -5.37 -10.47 -19.40
CA GLN A 4 -5.10 -10.74 -17.98
C GLN A 4 -4.44 -9.54 -17.29
N GLU A 5 -4.91 -8.32 -17.53
CA GLU A 5 -4.34 -7.09 -16.93
C GLU A 5 -5.18 -6.48 -15.78
N PRO A 6 -6.53 -6.59 -15.72
CA PRO A 6 -7.28 -5.95 -14.62
C PRO A 6 -7.14 -6.70 -13.28
N ASP A 7 -7.13 -8.04 -13.29
CA ASP A 7 -6.99 -8.83 -12.05
C ASP A 7 -5.62 -8.66 -11.39
N HIS A 8 -4.57 -8.41 -12.17
CA HIS A 8 -3.22 -8.24 -11.65
C HIS A 8 -3.06 -6.92 -10.89
N LEU A 9 -3.67 -5.84 -11.40
CA LEU A 9 -3.66 -4.55 -10.72
C LEU A 9 -4.41 -4.60 -9.40
N SER A 10 -5.62 -5.19 -9.37
CA SER A 10 -6.37 -5.36 -8.12
C SER A 10 -5.64 -6.25 -7.12
N ALA A 11 -5.01 -7.34 -7.57
CA ALA A 11 -4.18 -8.18 -6.71
C ALA A 11 -2.96 -7.43 -6.15
N LEU A 12 -2.32 -6.57 -6.95
CA LEU A 12 -1.19 -5.75 -6.52
C LEU A 12 -1.61 -4.69 -5.50
N ILE A 13 -2.75 -4.01 -5.72
CA ILE A 13 -3.33 -3.07 -4.76
C ILE A 13 -3.58 -3.77 -3.43
N GLN A 14 -4.18 -4.98 -3.47
CA GLN A 14 -4.45 -5.74 -2.26
C GLN A 14 -3.18 -6.13 -1.50
N ALA A 15 -2.13 -6.56 -2.20
CA ALA A 15 -0.83 -6.89 -1.60
C ALA A 15 -0.18 -5.66 -0.94
N LEU A 16 -0.21 -4.51 -1.61
CA LEU A 16 0.32 -3.26 -1.06
C LEU A 16 -0.46 -2.79 0.18
N GLN A 17 -1.79 -2.99 0.22
CA GLN A 17 -2.58 -2.73 1.43
C GLN A 17 -2.23 -3.66 2.59
N ASP A 18 -1.92 -4.94 2.32
CA ASP A 18 -1.44 -5.90 3.33
C ASP A 18 -0.07 -5.47 3.88
N ASP A 19 0.86 -5.13 3.00
CA ASP A 19 2.20 -4.67 3.37
C ASP A 19 2.14 -3.37 4.19
N ARG A 20 1.29 -2.42 3.79
CA ARG A 20 1.04 -1.19 4.55
C ARG A 20 0.54 -1.48 5.96
N ARG A 21 -0.40 -2.42 6.12
CA ARG A 21 -0.91 -2.83 7.44
C ARG A 21 0.16 -3.52 8.28
N TRP A 22 1.00 -4.33 7.66
CA TRP A 22 2.13 -4.97 8.32
C TRP A 22 3.12 -3.91 8.83
N LEU A 23 3.46 -2.93 8.00
CA LEU A 23 4.36 -1.84 8.36
C LEU A 23 3.82 -1.03 9.55
N LEU A 24 2.54 -0.67 9.52
CA LEU A 24 1.90 0.11 10.59
C LEU A 24 1.92 -0.64 11.93
N ARG A 25 1.61 -1.94 11.93
CA ARG A 25 1.65 -2.77 13.16
C ARG A 25 3.04 -2.78 13.80
N HIS A 26 4.08 -2.96 12.99
CA HIS A 26 5.46 -2.94 13.49
C HIS A 26 5.85 -1.55 14.04
N LEU A 27 5.40 -0.48 13.39
CA LEU A 27 5.63 0.89 13.90
C LEU A 27 4.91 1.12 15.23
N ASP A 28 3.69 0.61 15.39
CA ASP A 28 2.92 0.69 16.64
C ASP A 28 3.55 -0.14 17.77
N GLU A 29 4.11 -1.30 17.45
CA GLU A 29 4.88 -2.15 18.36
C GLU A 29 6.22 -1.52 18.79
N GLY A 30 6.62 -0.42 18.15
CA GLY A 30 7.85 0.31 18.47
C GLY A 30 9.10 -0.29 17.79
N HIS A 31 8.92 -1.18 16.82
CA HIS A 31 10.02 -1.64 15.97
C HIS A 31 10.58 -0.47 15.13
N TRP A 32 11.85 -0.59 14.75
CA TRP A 32 12.57 0.39 13.91
C TRP A 32 12.48 1.83 14.41
N SER A 33 12.63 2.03 15.73
CA SER A 33 12.60 3.35 16.36
C SER A 33 13.52 4.39 15.69
N ALA A 34 14.68 3.97 15.18
CA ALA A 34 15.62 4.82 14.45
C ALA A 34 15.10 5.33 13.10
N PHE A 35 14.16 4.61 12.46
CA PHE A 35 13.59 4.94 11.15
C PHE A 35 12.10 5.29 11.22
N ARG A 36 11.55 5.46 12.43
CA ARG A 36 10.11 5.64 12.64
C ARG A 36 9.53 6.78 11.82
N LEU A 37 10.24 7.90 11.72
CA LEU A 37 9.80 9.06 10.94
C LEU A 37 9.81 8.79 9.44
N ASP A 38 10.88 8.17 8.94
CA ASP A 38 11.01 7.81 7.51
C ASP A 38 9.97 6.77 7.11
N LEU A 39 9.74 5.76 7.96
CA LEU A 39 8.74 4.72 7.72
C LEU A 39 7.30 5.26 7.84
N ALA A 40 7.05 6.23 8.72
CA ALA A 40 5.75 6.91 8.77
C ALA A 40 5.52 7.78 7.52
N ALA A 41 6.56 8.42 6.99
CA ALA A 41 6.46 9.15 5.72
C ALA A 41 6.18 8.18 4.56
N LEU A 42 6.90 7.06 4.49
CA LEU A 42 6.69 6.02 3.49
C LEU A 42 5.28 5.42 3.56
N GLU A 43 4.78 5.11 4.76
CA GLU A 43 3.40 4.61 4.97
C GLU A 43 2.37 5.60 4.42
N ARG A 44 2.57 6.89 4.66
CA ARG A 44 1.68 7.95 4.20
C ARG A 44 1.71 8.11 2.68
N GLU A 45 2.88 8.02 2.06
CA GLU A 45 3.03 8.04 0.61
C GLU A 45 2.36 6.82 -0.04
N LEU A 46 2.54 5.63 0.55
CA LEU A 46 1.85 4.41 0.13
C LEU A 46 0.33 4.54 0.25
N GLY A 47 -0.17 5.15 1.32
CA GLY A 47 -1.60 5.44 1.50
C GLY A 47 -2.17 6.29 0.37
N GLN A 48 -1.49 7.39 0.01
CA GLN A 48 -1.91 8.27 -1.08
C GLN A 48 -1.91 7.56 -2.45
N LEU A 49 -0.90 6.72 -2.69
CA LEU A 49 -0.82 5.95 -3.93
C LEU A 49 -1.98 4.95 -4.05
N LEU A 50 -2.29 4.25 -2.95
CA LEU A 50 -3.40 3.30 -2.91
C LEU A 50 -4.75 3.98 -3.13
N GLU A 51 -5.00 5.10 -2.46
CA GLU A 51 -6.23 5.90 -2.68
C GLU A 51 -6.38 6.35 -4.14
N PHE A 52 -5.28 6.76 -4.78
CA PHE A 52 -5.29 7.13 -6.20
C PHE A 52 -5.58 5.93 -7.12
N CYS A 53 -4.98 4.77 -6.84
CA CYS A 53 -5.21 3.55 -7.59
C CYS A 53 -6.66 3.06 -7.46
N GLU A 54 -7.19 3.05 -6.23
CA GLU A 54 -8.58 2.67 -5.94
C GLU A 54 -9.57 3.55 -6.70
N ALA A 55 -9.41 4.88 -6.62
CA ALA A 55 -10.26 5.83 -7.33
C ALA A 55 -10.26 5.62 -8.86
N ARG A 56 -9.12 5.18 -9.42
CA ARG A 56 -9.01 4.84 -10.84
C ARG A 56 -9.63 3.50 -11.20
N THR A 57 -9.59 2.52 -10.30
CA THR A 57 -10.23 1.21 -10.50
C THR A 57 -11.74 1.24 -10.32
N GLU A 58 -12.28 2.15 -9.49
CA GLU A 58 -13.73 2.34 -9.32
C GLU A 58 -14.37 3.16 -10.46
N SER A 59 -13.55 3.87 -11.24
CA SER A 59 -13.98 4.72 -12.35
C SER A 59 -13.94 4.05 -13.74
N GLY A 60 -13.67 2.73 -13.80
CA GLY A 60 -13.62 1.93 -15.03
C GLY A 60 -14.75 0.92 -15.11
#